data_AF-A0A8X6M107-F1
#
_entry.id   AF-A0A8X6M107-F1
#
_cell.length_a   1.000
_cell.length_b   1.000
_cell.length_c   1.000
_cell.angle_alpha   90.00
_cell.angle_beta   90.00
_cell.angle_gamma   90.00
#
_symmetry.space_group_name_H-M   'P 1'
#
loop_
_entity.id
_entity.type
_entity.pdbx_description
1 polymer ?
#
loop_
_entity_poly.entity_id
_entity_poly.type
_entity_poly.pdbx_seq_one_letter_code
_entity_poly.pdbx_strand_id
1 'polypeptide(L)'
;MKVQGMEVGLIKTIMTKIGVDYETEDEQYGLKLNSGNWTGVIGMLFRGKADIGIANIGILEDKFRSVDFISSYMLEGWYFSYVK
;
A
#
# COMPACT_ATOMS: atom_id res chain seq x y z
N MET A 1 -17.27 3.75 -6.73
CA MET A 1 -16.87 2.38 -7.11
C MET A 1 -16.89 1.53 -5.85
N LYS A 2 -17.56 0.37 -5.83
CA LYS A 2 -17.67 -0.47 -4.63
C LYS A 2 -16.49 -1.44 -4.61
N VAL A 3 -15.32 -0.96 -4.19
CA VAL A 3 -14.09 -1.77 -4.12
C VAL A 3 -14.28 -2.85 -3.04
N GLN A 4 -13.87 -4.08 -3.34
CA GLN A 4 -13.96 -5.23 -2.42
C GLN A 4 -12.66 -6.03 -2.52
N GLY A 5 -12.21 -6.59 -1.40
CA GLY A 5 -10.95 -7.31 -1.30
C GLY A 5 -10.57 -7.54 0.16
N MET A 6 -9.53 -8.34 0.40
CA MET A 6 -9.04 -8.61 1.75
C MET A 6 -8.58 -7.31 2.42
N GLU A 7 -7.75 -6.52 1.74
CA GLU A 7 -7.22 -5.26 2.23
C GLU A 7 -8.32 -4.23 2.48
N VAL A 8 -9.35 -4.18 1.63
CA VAL A 8 -10.52 -3.32 1.83
C VAL A 8 -11.31 -3.74 3.07
N GLY A 9 -11.46 -5.04 3.31
CA GLY A 9 -12.08 -5.57 4.52
C GLY A 9 -11.27 -5.24 5.77
N LEU A 10 -9.94 -5.35 5.69
CA LEU A 10 -9.02 -5.04 6.76
C LEU A 10 -9.10 -3.56 7.14
N ILE A 11 -8.94 -2.64 6.19
CA ILE A 11 -8.97 -1.19 6.48
C ILE A 11 -10.33 -0.75 7.00
N LYS A 12 -11.43 -1.27 6.43
CA LYS A 12 -12.78 -1.00 6.91
C LYS A 12 -12.96 -1.42 8.37
N THR A 13 -12.45 -2.60 8.74
CA THR A 13 -12.53 -3.11 10.11
C THR A 13 -11.74 -2.24 11.08
N ILE A 14 -10.52 -1.85 10.71
CA ILE A 14 -9.66 -0.98 11.53
C ILE A 14 -10.33 0.38 11.72
N MET A 15 -10.74 1.05 10.64
CA MET A 15 -11.35 2.38 10.68
C MET A 15 -12.66 2.40 11.47
N THR A 16 -13.51 1.38 11.28
CA THR A 16 -14.74 1.22 12.06
C THR A 16 -14.46 1.04 13.55
N LYS A 17 -13.41 0.29 13.90
CA LYS A 17 -13.03 0.04 15.30
C LYS A 17 -12.47 1.29 15.98
N ILE A 18 -11.74 2.12 15.24
CA ILE A 18 -11.17 3.38 15.74
C ILE A 18 -12.22 4.50 15.72
N GLY A 19 -13.27 4.39 14.89
CA GLY A 19 -14.33 5.38 14.78
C GLY A 19 -13.95 6.57 13.90
N VAL A 20 -13.15 6.33 12.86
CA VAL A 20 -12.65 7.35 11.92
C VAL A 20 -13.28 7.12 10.55
N ASP A 21 -13.81 8.19 9.96
CA ASP A 21 -14.26 8.21 8.58
C ASP A 21 -13.06 8.24 7.63
N TYR A 22 -13.22 7.61 6.47
CA TYR A 22 -12.14 7.50 5.49
C TYR A 22 -12.68 7.54 4.06
N GLU A 23 -11.84 8.02 3.16
CA GLU A 23 -12.05 7.92 1.71
C GLU A 23 -10.98 7.02 1.10
N THR A 24 -11.27 6.43 -0.05
CA THR A 24 -10.35 5.51 -0.72
C THR A 24 -10.18 5.87 -2.17
N GLU A 25 -8.95 5.81 -2.64
CA GLU A 25 -8.57 5.91 -4.04
C GLU A 25 -7.79 4.64 -4.43
N ASP A 26 -8.03 4.15 -5.65
CA ASP A 26 -7.33 2.97 -6.18
C ASP A 26 -6.19 3.43 -7.09
N GLU A 27 -4.99 2.93 -6.83
CA GLU A 27 -3.76 3.43 -7.41
C GLU A 27 -2.73 2.31 -7.61
N GLN A 28 -1.74 2.57 -8.48
CA GLN A 28 -0.62 1.64 -8.66
C GLN A 28 0.29 1.61 -7.41
N TYR A 29 1.11 0.57 -7.25
CA TYR A 29 2.02 0.45 -6.09
C TYR A 29 3.01 1.62 -5.94
N GLY A 30 3.48 2.15 -7.06
CA GLY A 30 4.43 3.26 -7.09
C GLY A 30 5.81 2.86 -7.59
N LEU A 31 6.26 3.60 -8.60
CA LEU A 31 7.57 3.49 -9.23
C LEU A 31 8.37 4.75 -8.93
N LYS A 32 9.67 4.56 -8.67
CA LYS A 32 10.60 5.67 -8.50
C LYS A 32 10.88 6.28 -9.87
N LEU A 33 10.68 7.59 -9.98
CA LEU A 33 10.96 8.35 -11.18
C LEU A 33 12.40 8.87 -11.16
N ASN A 34 12.95 9.17 -12.33
CA ASN A 34 14.29 9.76 -12.46
C ASN A 34 14.40 11.14 -11.75
N SER A 35 13.27 11.80 -11.51
CA SER A 35 13.20 13.06 -10.75
C SER A 35 13.34 12.88 -9.24
N GLY A 36 13.43 11.64 -8.74
CA GLY A 36 13.42 11.32 -7.31
C GLY A 36 12.02 11.25 -6.69
N ASN A 37 10.97 11.59 -7.45
CA ASN A 37 9.59 11.43 -7.03
C ASN A 37 9.07 10.00 -7.24
N TRP A 38 7.90 9.70 -6.66
CA TRP A 38 7.21 8.43 -6.80
C TRP A 38 5.83 8.58 -7.45
N THR A 39 5.41 7.56 -8.20
CA THR A 39 4.03 7.41 -8.66
C THR A 39 3.17 6.62 -7.67
N GLY A 40 1.87 6.48 -7.94
CA GLY A 40 0.97 5.57 -7.22
C GLY A 40 0.88 5.85 -5.72
N VAL A 41 0.60 4.81 -4.94
CA VAL A 41 0.41 4.88 -3.48
C VAL A 41 1.62 5.50 -2.77
N ILE A 42 2.85 5.05 -3.09
CA ILE A 42 4.06 5.64 -2.48
C ILE A 42 4.18 7.13 -2.82
N GLY A 43 3.85 7.53 -4.05
CA GLY A 43 3.85 8.93 -4.45
C GLY A 43 2.80 9.78 -3.75
N MET A 44 1.62 9.22 -3.50
CA MET A 44 0.55 9.88 -2.76
C MET A 44 0.97 10.13 -1.31
N LEU A 45 1.53 9.11 -0.65
CA LEU A 45 2.10 9.23 0.70
C LEU A 45 3.24 10.24 0.77
N PHE A 46 4.24 10.11 -0.12
CA PHE A 46 5.41 10.97 -0.17
C PHE A 46 5.07 12.46 -0.33
N ARG A 47 3.97 12.78 -1.02
CA ARG A 47 3.50 14.15 -1.23
C ARG A 47 2.43 14.60 -0.22
N GLY A 48 2.08 13.78 0.76
CA GLY A 48 1.03 14.08 1.74
C GLY A 48 -0.37 14.19 1.13
N LYS A 49 -0.63 13.48 0.03
CA LYS A 49 -1.97 13.41 -0.60
C LYS A 49 -2.82 12.26 -0.08
N ALA A 50 -2.21 11.28 0.57
CA ALA A 50 -2.87 10.21 1.27
C ALA A 50 -2.21 10.04 2.64
N ASP A 51 -3.00 9.69 3.64
CA ASP A 51 -2.50 9.44 5.01
C ASP A 51 -2.06 7.99 5.21
N ILE A 52 -2.70 7.05 4.51
CA ILE A 52 -2.46 5.61 4.64
C ILE A 52 -2.43 4.97 3.24
N GLY A 53 -1.41 4.15 2.99
CA GLY A 53 -1.32 3.30 1.81
C GLY A 53 -1.48 1.83 2.21
N ILE A 54 -2.45 1.13 1.63
CA ILE A 54 -2.64 -0.30 1.83
C ILE A 54 -2.57 -1.02 0.48
N ALA A 55 -1.58 -1.90 0.34
CA ALA A 55 -1.36 -2.70 -0.84
C ALA A 55 -0.34 -3.80 -0.54
N ASN A 56 -0.29 -4.82 -1.39
CA ASN A 56 0.81 -5.80 -1.42
C ASN A 56 2.09 -5.11 -1.97
N ILE A 57 2.76 -4.36 -1.10
CA ILE A 57 3.97 -3.59 -1.43
C ILE A 57 5.15 -4.21 -0.68
N GLY A 58 6.12 -4.72 -1.43
CA GLY A 58 7.40 -5.13 -0.87
C GLY A 58 8.15 -3.95 -0.22
N ILE A 59 8.67 -4.19 0.98
CA ILE A 59 9.53 -3.24 1.70
C ILE A 59 10.94 -3.31 1.10
N LEU A 60 11.22 -2.41 0.17
CA LEU A 60 12.53 -2.25 -0.45
C LEU A 60 13.22 -1.01 0.13
N GLU A 61 14.55 -1.00 0.19
CA GLU A 61 15.34 0.07 0.82
C GLU A 61 14.92 1.47 0.36
N ASP A 62 14.77 1.66 -0.95
CA ASP A 62 14.38 2.94 -1.53
C ASP A 62 12.99 3.42 -1.08
N LYS A 63 12.04 2.49 -0.90
CA LYS A 63 10.69 2.83 -0.41
C LYS A 63 10.74 3.15 1.09
N PHE A 64 11.49 2.36 1.86
CA PHE A 64 11.66 2.55 3.29
C PHE A 64 12.34 3.89 3.64
N ARG A 65 13.25 4.36 2.79
CA ARG A 65 13.85 5.71 2.92
C ARG A 65 12.89 6.85 2.55
N SER A 66 11.77 6.55 1.87
CA SER A 66 10.85 7.56 1.34
C SER A 66 9.57 7.71 2.16
N VAL A 67 9.08 6.62 2.77
CA VAL A 67 7.86 6.61 3.59
C VAL A 67 8.04 5.64 4.75
N ASP A 68 7.35 5.90 5.86
CA ASP A 68 7.35 5.02 7.02
C ASP A 68 6.43 3.81 6.80
N PHE A 69 6.85 2.65 7.28
CA PHE A 69 6.08 1.41 7.27
C PHE A 69 5.81 0.95 8.71
N ILE A 70 4.58 0.46 8.94
CA ILE A 70 4.27 -0.30 10.16
C ILE A 70 4.81 -1.73 10.06
N SER A 71 4.76 -2.47 11.17
CA SER A 71 5.07 -3.91 11.16
C SER A 71 4.22 -4.64 10.12
N SER A 72 4.85 -5.55 9.37
CA SER A 72 4.13 -6.29 8.33
C SER A 72 3.00 -7.14 8.93
N TYR A 73 1.83 -7.08 8.31
CA TYR A 73 0.68 -7.94 8.64
C TYR A 73 0.64 -9.21 7.79
N MET A 74 1.51 -9.33 6.79
CA MET A 74 1.60 -10.49 5.89
C MET A 74 3.08 -10.82 5.59
N LEU A 75 3.41 -12.11 5.59
CA LEU A 75 4.70 -12.60 5.11
C LEU A 75 4.46 -13.47 3.88
N GLU A 76 5.10 -13.13 2.78
CA GLU A 76 5.03 -13.89 1.54
C GLU A 76 6.41 -14.38 1.10
N GLY A 77 6.41 -15.48 0.35
CA GLY A 77 7.60 -16.06 -0.26
C GLY A 77 7.47 -16.08 -1.77
N TRP A 78 8.62 -16.13 -2.44
CA TRP A 78 8.70 -16.21 -3.90
C TRP A 78 8.82 -17.69 -4.27
N TYR A 79 7.85 -18.20 -5.02
CA TYR A 79 7.78 -19.61 -5.40
C TYR A 79 7.76 -19.77 -6.92
N PHE A 80 8.45 -20.80 -7.42
CA PHE A 80 8.32 -21.24 -8.80
C PHE A 80 7.20 -22.29 -8.90
N SER A 81 6.35 -22.17 -9.92
CA SER A 81 5.32 -23.15 -10.24
C SER A 81 5.52 -23.62 -11.69
N TYR A 82 5.35 -24.91 -11.95
CA TYR A 82 5.36 -25.46 -13.31
C TYR A 82 4.27 -26.52 -13.47
N VAL A 83 3.72 -26.63 -14.68
CA VAL A 83 2.80 -27.69 -15.07
C VAL A 83 3.60 -28.75 -15.82
N LYS A 84 3.32 -30.01 -15.54
CA LYS A 84 3.99 -31.16 -16.16
C LYS A 84 3.29 -31.56 -17.46
#